data_AF-A0A3M2A2F0-F1
#
_entry.id   AF-A0A3M2A2F0-F1
#
_cell.length_a   1.000
_cell.length_b   1.000
_cell.length_c   1.000
_cell.angle_alpha   90.00
_cell.angle_beta   90.00
_cell.angle_gamma   90.00
#
_symmetry.space_group_name_H-M   'P 1'
#
loop_
_entity.id
_entity.type
_entity.pdbx_description
1 polymer ?
#
loop_
_entity_poly.entity_id
_entity_poly.type
_entity_poly.pdbx_seq_one_letter_code
_entity_poly.pdbx_strand_id
1 'polypeptide(L)' 'MSKKDNGNGRIALLEKTVTEITKKYGEGTIMRLGEAHNLHIDVIPTGSLSLDIALG' A
#
# COMPACT_ATOMS: atom_id res chain seq x y z
N MET A 1 13.47 19.27 30.13
CA MET A 1 12.62 19.17 28.92
C MET A 1 13.40 18.43 27.84
N SER A 2 13.06 17.19 27.48
CA SER A 2 13.75 16.49 26.37
C SER A 2 12.82 15.47 25.72
N LYS A 3 11.79 15.95 24.98
CA LYS A 3 10.95 15.08 24.14
C LYS A 3 10.08 15.85 23.14
N LYS A 4 10.66 16.71 22.27
CA LYS A 4 9.83 17.40 21.27
C LYS A 4 10.43 17.69 19.88
N ASP A 5 11.47 16.98 19.44
CA ASP A 5 12.04 17.20 18.08
C ASP A 5 12.09 15.92 17.20
N ASN A 6 11.36 14.85 17.57
CA ASN A 6 11.46 13.53 16.91
C ASN A 6 10.59 13.34 15.65
N GLY A 7 9.89 14.38 15.18
CA GLY A 7 8.92 14.27 14.08
C GLY A 7 9.54 14.41 12.69
N ASN A 8 10.21 15.53 12.41
CA ASN A 8 10.53 15.92 11.04
C ASN A 8 11.69 15.13 10.43
N GLY A 9 12.76 14.88 11.18
CA GLY A 9 13.92 14.14 10.67
C GLY A 9 13.59 12.67 10.35
N ARG A 10 12.70 12.06 11.13
CA ARG A 10 12.27 10.67 10.91
C ARG A 10 11.39 10.54 9.67
N ILE A 11 10.53 11.51 9.41
CA ILE A 11 9.66 11.54 8.22
C ILE A 11 10.51 11.72 6.96
N ALA A 12 11.45 12.68 6.95
CA ALA A 12 12.31 12.92 5.81
C ALA A 12 13.18 11.70 5.44
N LEU A 13 13.72 11.00 6.46
CA LEU A 13 14.49 9.78 6.24
C LEU A 13 13.61 8.67 5.65
N LEU A 14 12.38 8.53 6.17
CA LEU A 14 11.43 7.52 5.75
C LEU A 14 11.00 7.73 4.28
N GLU A 15 10.69 8.96 3.88
CA GLU A 15 10.35 9.27 2.48
C GLU A 15 11.51 9.01 1.52
N LYS A 16 12.75 9.33 1.92
CA LYS A 16 13.94 9.03 1.13
C LYS A 16 14.12 7.52 0.93
N THR A 17 13.95 6.72 1.99
CA THR A 17 14.05 5.26 1.91
C THR A 17 12.94 4.67 1.05
N VAL A 18 11.71 5.14 1.20
CA VAL A 18 10.58 4.71 0.35
C VAL A 18 10.91 4.96 -1.12
N THR A 19 11.40 6.16 -1.46
CA THR A 19 11.78 6.53 -2.82
C THR A 19 12.90 5.64 -3.38
N GLU A 20 13.92 5.33 -2.58
CA GLU A 20 15.00 4.42 -2.98
C GLU A 20 14.52 3.00 -3.28
N ILE A 21 13.56 2.50 -2.49
CA ILE A 21 12.96 1.17 -2.69
C ILE A 21 12.13 1.17 -3.98
N THR A 22 11.25 2.15 -4.17
CA THR A 22 10.43 2.26 -5.38
C THR A 22 11.29 2.35 -6.65
N LYS A 23 12.40 3.11 -6.61
CA LYS A 23 13.32 3.21 -7.75
C LYS A 23 14.06 1.90 -8.07
N LYS A 24 14.40 1.11 -7.05
CA LYS A 24 15.17 -0.14 -7.23
C LYS A 24 14.30 -1.32 -7.64
N TYR A 25 13.09 -1.42 -7.09
CA TYR A 25 12.25 -2.61 -7.22
C TYR A 25 10.99 -2.38 -8.06
N GLY A 26 10.70 -1.13 -8.44
CA GLY A 26 9.54 -0.76 -9.23
C GLY A 26 8.40 -0.17 -8.40
N GLU A 27 7.43 0.42 -9.10
CA GLU A 27 6.22 0.97 -8.49
C GLU A 27 5.40 -0.12 -7.80
N GLY A 28 4.86 0.22 -6.64
CA GLY A 28 4.02 -0.67 -5.84
C GLY A 28 4.73 -1.72 -4.98
N THR A 29 6.05 -1.70 -4.93
CA THR A 29 6.84 -2.57 -4.03
C THR A 29 6.79 -2.12 -2.56
N ILE A 30 6.50 -0.85 -2.33
CA ILE A 30 6.22 -0.28 -1.02
C ILE A 30 5.15 0.81 -1.18
N MET A 31 4.08 0.72 -0.39
CA MET A 31 2.96 1.66 -0.42
C MET A 31 2.27 1.68 0.94
N ARG A 32 1.57 2.78 1.28
CA ARG A 32 0.79 2.81 2.51
C ARG A 32 -0.44 1.92 2.36
N LEU A 33 -0.82 1.24 3.44
CA LEU A 33 -1.99 0.35 3.46
C LEU A 33 -3.30 1.04 3.01
N GLY A 34 -3.40 2.35 3.20
CA GLY A 34 -4.54 3.17 2.75
C GLY A 34 -4.33 3.89 1.41
N GLU A 35 -3.12 3.87 0.84
CA GLU A 35 -2.84 4.30 -0.54
C GLU A 35 -3.08 3.15 -1.50
N ALA A 36 -4.10 2.34 -1.23
CA ALA A 36 -4.57 1.32 -2.14
C ALA A 36 -5.08 2.03 -3.40
N HIS A 37 -4.28 1.99 -4.48
CA HIS A 37 -4.90 1.84 -5.79
C HIS A 37 -5.89 0.70 -5.63
N ASN A 38 -7.17 0.92 -5.97
CA ASN A 38 -8.17 -0.14 -5.99
C ASN A 38 -7.53 -1.33 -6.70
N LEU A 39 -7.04 -2.30 -5.92
CA LEU A 39 -6.46 -3.52 -6.43
C LEU A 39 -7.66 -4.16 -7.10
N HIS A 40 -7.74 -3.98 -8.42
CA HIS A 40 -8.78 -4.57 -9.22
C HIS A 40 -8.49 -6.06 -9.16
N ILE A 41 -9.10 -6.71 -8.17
CA ILE A 41 -9.03 -8.16 -8.04
C ILE A 41 -9.87 -8.64 -9.21
N ASP A 42 -9.19 -9.12 -10.24
CA ASP A 42 -9.86 -9.75 -11.37
C ASP A 42 -10.55 -11.02 -10.86
N VAL A 43 -11.88 -10.97 -10.76
CA VAL A 43 -12.70 -12.12 -10.41
C VAL A 43 -13.15 -12.80 -11.70
N ILE A 44 -12.89 -14.10 -11.81
CA ILE A 44 -13.50 -14.91 -12.87
C ILE A 44 -14.89 -15.33 -12.37
N PRO A 45 -15.99 -14.93 -13.04
CA PRO A 45 -17.34 -15.28 -12.61
C PRO A 45 -17.52 -16.80 -12.68
N THR A 46 -18.08 -17.40 -11.64
CA THR A 46 -18.28 -18.86 -11.59
C THR A 46 -19.42 -19.34 -12.51
N GLY A 47 -20.18 -18.39 -13.08
CA GLY A 47 -21.37 -18.66 -13.90
C GLY A 47 -22.63 -18.95 -13.08
N SER A 48 -22.54 -18.83 -11.75
CA SER A 48 -23.65 -19.01 -10.82
C SER A 48 -23.72 -17.83 -9.85
N LEU A 49 -24.75 -16.99 -10.01
CA LEU A 49 -24.92 -15.77 -9.23
C LEU A 49 -24.98 -16.04 -7.71
N SER A 50 -25.59 -17.14 -7.29
CA SER A 50 -25.65 -17.52 -5.87
C SER A 50 -24.29 -17.88 -5.29
N LEU A 51 -23.39 -18.44 -6.11
CA LEU A 51 -22.05 -18.83 -5.68
C LEU A 51 -21.11 -17.62 -5.67
N ASP A 52 -21.23 -16.74 -6.67
CA ASP A 52 -20.48 -15.47 -6.72
C ASP A 52 -20.83 -14.59 -5.51
N ILE A 53 -22.10 -14.54 -5.08
CA ILE A 53 -22.52 -13.81 -3.86
C ILE A 53 -21.98 -14.46 -2.59
N ALA A 54 -21.87 -15.78 -2.54
CA ALA A 54 -21.36 -16.48 -1.36
C ALA A 54 -19.84 -16.34 -1.18
N LEU A 55 -19.12 -16.06 -2.26
CA LEU A 55 -17.67 -15.87 -2.26
C LEU A 55 -17.25 -14.47 -1.77
N GLY A 56 -18.15 -13.49 -1.82
CA GLY A 56 -17.96 -12.16 -1.21
C GLY A 56 -17.50 -11.09 -2.17
#